data_AF-A0A518AGL5-F1
#
_entry.id   AF-A0A518AGL5-F1
#
_cell.length_a   1.000
_cell.length_b   1.000
_cell.length_c   1.000
_cell.angle_alpha   90.00
_cell.angle_beta   90.00
_cell.angle_gamma   90.00
#
_symmetry.space_group_name_H-M   'P 1'
#
loop_
_entity.id
_entity.type
_entity.pdbx_description
1 polymer ?
#
loop_
_entity_poly.entity_id
_entity_poly.type
_entity_poly.pdbx_seq_one_letter_code
_entity_poly.pdbx_strand_id
1 'polypeptide(L)'
;MSADFTRLILPKWYLPKLEEELDMRLRLLACGMLLAGLVVGSVAPLDCPAAEPVQRGGGLHGYISYSASQPEDRAEYGYGMGFYSAAWTLVDEPLAHFQIGLASGWILPDNRDNKDQPLAPEGTLARKWKERGPTWSSVFQTVEGGLGYWRGNRFRYGPPKFSMNATPQCYDYEVGSPGWSFFYDTEALPDNRLGIAQLSNRLLIPPDALPFEGEPAGQFFGYTYMALPMTDRVPLIDGRAPIGDHAWTCFIATENFKGPIAYYIPETWSKIGDLFDEPFLFGRGLDSRVGMMGGGAMEINTVPQLTATDDNGVRYSKIPKLQFPIDESGRAVLVQDVTYYSRDALYQPLLDWRKGGPAITGEFDSQAAFVAKLSTRTPGFDQQGQPMRGVADTFDTQVFDDNTWGLVWKPEGDAPAGHFRSTIAIPTRRAWPWPSTTFRPKPDCTRPSSSTPSPGSHSPRATRRPGPRPAQRANHSR
;
A
#
# COMPACT_ATOMS: atom_id res chain seq x y z
N MET A 1 -52.59 -24.15 7.51
CA MET A 1 -51.80 -25.39 7.66
C MET A 1 -50.49 -24.97 8.33
N SER A 2 -50.38 -24.98 9.66
CA SER A 2 -50.02 -26.14 10.54
C SER A 2 -48.73 -26.81 10.04
N ALA A 3 -47.60 -26.96 10.76
CA ALA A 3 -47.30 -26.90 12.20
C ALA A 3 -45.79 -26.65 12.45
N ASP A 4 -45.47 -26.35 13.71
CA ASP A 4 -44.18 -26.39 14.41
C ASP A 4 -43.26 -27.58 14.07
N PHE A 5 -41.93 -27.40 14.25
CA PHE A 5 -41.14 -28.26 15.15
C PHE A 5 -39.78 -27.62 15.52
N THR A 6 -39.45 -27.72 16.80
CA THR A 6 -38.24 -27.21 17.47
C THR A 6 -37.13 -28.28 17.54
N ARG A 7 -35.87 -27.80 17.67
CA ARG A 7 -34.68 -28.39 18.35
C ARG A 7 -33.61 -29.16 17.54
N LEU A 8 -32.37 -28.98 18.07
CA LEU A 8 -31.13 -29.80 18.01
C LEU A 8 -30.21 -29.49 16.80
N ILE A 9 -28.90 -29.19 16.88
CA ILE A 9 -27.83 -29.38 17.88
C ILE A 9 -26.72 -28.33 17.64
N LEU A 10 -26.18 -27.71 18.69
CA LEU A 10 -24.90 -26.98 18.67
C LEU A 10 -23.85 -27.77 19.49
N PRO A 11 -22.59 -27.93 19.04
CA PRO A 11 -21.53 -28.49 19.86
C PRO A 11 -20.95 -27.45 20.85
N LYS A 12 -20.91 -27.82 22.13
CA LYS A 12 -20.12 -27.20 23.20
C LYS A 12 -18.69 -27.74 23.16
N TRP A 13 -17.67 -26.91 23.39
CA TRP A 13 -16.39 -27.10 24.16
C TRP A 13 -15.62 -25.75 24.01
N TYR A 14 -14.95 -25.11 24.97
CA TYR A 14 -14.75 -25.22 26.43
C TYR A 14 -14.17 -23.85 26.88
N LEU A 15 -14.50 -23.36 28.08
CA LEU A 15 -13.90 -22.19 28.74
C LEU A 15 -13.54 -22.55 30.21
N PRO A 16 -12.69 -21.76 30.93
CA PRO A 16 -11.58 -22.26 31.75
C PRO A 16 -11.70 -22.02 33.28
N LYS A 17 -10.61 -22.35 34.02
CA LYS A 17 -10.16 -21.79 35.34
C LYS A 17 -10.95 -22.31 36.57
N LEU A 18 -10.42 -22.53 37.80
CA LEU A 18 -9.40 -21.89 38.67
C LEU A 18 -9.09 -22.79 39.93
N GLU A 19 -7.90 -22.63 40.54
CA GLU A 19 -7.48 -22.57 42.01
C GLU A 19 -8.11 -23.54 43.07
N GLU A 20 -7.53 -23.99 44.20
CA GLU A 20 -6.50 -23.56 45.21
C GLU A 20 -6.36 -24.75 46.25
N GLU A 21 -5.19 -25.20 46.76
CA GLU A 21 -4.40 -24.84 47.99
C GLU A 21 -4.51 -25.74 49.27
N LEU A 22 -3.33 -25.97 49.91
CA LEU A 22 -2.98 -26.11 51.37
C LEU A 22 -3.45 -27.36 52.21
N ASP A 23 -2.78 -27.93 53.23
CA ASP A 23 -1.44 -27.84 53.86
C ASP A 23 -1.29 -28.93 55.00
N MET A 24 -0.04 -29.27 55.33
CA MET A 24 0.55 -29.68 56.63
C MET A 24 0.16 -30.95 57.42
N ARG A 25 1.18 -31.78 57.75
CA ARG A 25 1.60 -32.14 59.15
C ARG A 25 2.87 -33.03 59.25
N LEU A 26 3.95 -32.41 59.74
CA LEU A 26 4.88 -32.79 60.83
C LEU A 26 5.32 -34.27 61.07
N ARG A 27 6.66 -34.50 61.13
CA ARG A 27 7.38 -35.17 62.25
C ARG A 27 8.91 -34.93 62.18
N LEU A 28 9.46 -34.53 63.33
CA LEU A 28 10.86 -34.21 63.66
C LEU A 28 11.59 -35.40 64.32
N LEU A 29 12.92 -35.49 64.14
CA LEU A 29 13.99 -35.97 65.06
C LEU A 29 15.27 -36.22 64.21
N ALA A 30 16.34 -35.40 64.20
CA ALA A 30 17.34 -34.98 65.20
C ALA A 30 18.68 -35.79 65.13
N CYS A 31 19.80 -35.03 65.15
CA CYS A 31 21.22 -35.41 65.22
C CYS A 31 21.83 -36.03 63.96
N GLY A 32 22.94 -35.56 63.37
CA GLY A 32 23.97 -34.62 63.82
C GLY A 32 25.32 -35.18 63.37
N MET A 33 25.92 -34.62 62.31
CA MET A 33 27.37 -34.64 62.08
C MET A 33 27.73 -33.71 60.91
N LEU A 34 28.60 -32.74 61.21
CA LEU A 34 29.22 -31.83 60.26
C LEU A 34 30.05 -32.63 59.23
N LEU A 35 29.85 -32.31 57.95
CA LEU A 35 30.86 -32.49 56.92
C LEU A 35 30.91 -31.21 56.10
N ALA A 36 31.99 -30.47 56.28
CA ALA A 36 32.35 -29.30 55.49
C ALA A 36 32.68 -29.75 54.06
N GLY A 37 31.70 -29.68 53.17
CA GLY A 37 31.90 -29.75 51.73
C GLY A 37 31.72 -28.36 51.14
N LEU A 38 32.79 -27.77 50.60
CA LEU A 38 32.66 -26.66 49.65
C LEU A 38 31.85 -27.15 48.45
N VAL A 39 30.55 -26.88 48.43
CA VAL A 39 29.78 -26.89 47.18
C VAL A 39 30.11 -25.57 46.50
N VAL A 40 31.10 -25.58 45.60
CA VAL A 40 31.18 -24.56 44.56
C VAL A 40 29.96 -24.81 43.68
N GLY A 41 28.85 -24.15 44.02
CA GLY A 41 27.70 -24.08 43.13
C GLY A 41 28.20 -23.50 41.82
N SER A 42 28.24 -24.31 40.77
CA SER A 42 28.24 -23.83 39.41
C SER A 42 26.96 -23.02 39.26
N VAL A 43 27.06 -21.71 39.43
CA VAL A 43 26.02 -20.78 39.00
C VAL A 43 25.93 -21.03 37.50
N ALA A 44 24.86 -21.71 37.07
CA ALA A 44 24.55 -21.79 35.65
C ALA A 44 24.59 -20.34 35.12
N PRO A 45 25.20 -20.08 33.95
CA PRO A 45 25.08 -18.76 33.34
C PRO A 45 23.58 -18.45 33.33
N LEU A 46 23.21 -17.31 33.91
CA LEU A 46 21.87 -16.78 33.75
C LEU A 46 21.70 -16.66 32.23
N ASP A 47 20.89 -17.53 31.64
CA ASP A 47 20.36 -17.31 30.30
C ASP A 47 19.64 -15.98 30.39
N CYS A 48 20.32 -14.89 30.01
CA CYS A 48 19.64 -13.66 29.69
C CYS A 48 18.76 -14.02 28.51
N PRO A 49 17.42 -14.04 28.66
CA PRO A 49 16.57 -14.34 27.54
C PRO A 49 16.88 -13.32 26.44
N ALA A 50 17.20 -13.82 25.24
CA ALA A 50 17.36 -12.97 24.08
C ALA A 50 16.15 -12.04 24.00
N ALA A 51 16.40 -10.74 23.84
CA ALA A 51 15.34 -9.74 23.88
C ALA A 51 14.22 -10.13 22.91
N GLU A 52 12.98 -10.17 23.39
CA GLU A 52 11.84 -10.56 22.57
C GLU A 52 11.75 -9.68 21.31
N PRO A 53 11.48 -10.27 20.13
CA PRO A 53 11.34 -9.50 18.91
C PRO A 53 10.25 -8.44 19.04
N VAL A 54 10.57 -7.20 18.69
CA VAL A 54 9.64 -6.06 18.75
C VAL A 54 9.12 -5.75 17.36
N GLN A 55 7.79 -5.63 17.21
CA GLN A 55 7.18 -5.17 15.96
C GLN A 55 7.43 -3.67 15.75
N ARG A 56 7.87 -3.31 14.54
CA ARG A 56 8.14 -1.95 14.09
C ARG A 56 7.57 -1.73 12.68
N GLY A 57 7.40 -0.46 12.30
CA GLY A 57 7.13 -0.08 10.90
C GLY A 57 8.40 -0.04 10.05
N GLY A 58 8.24 0.22 8.75
CA GLY A 58 9.35 0.45 7.80
C GLY A 58 10.19 -0.79 7.51
N GLY A 59 9.55 -1.96 7.43
CA GLY A 59 10.18 -3.24 7.11
C GLY A 59 10.58 -3.37 5.66
N LEU A 60 9.71 -2.92 4.74
CA LEU A 60 9.97 -2.90 3.31
C LEU A 60 9.22 -1.71 2.70
N HIS A 61 9.90 -1.00 1.80
CA HIS A 61 9.36 0.03 0.94
C HIS A 61 10.01 -0.06 -0.44
N GLY A 62 9.28 0.34 -1.50
CA GLY A 62 9.79 0.31 -2.87
C GLY A 62 8.70 0.18 -3.92
N TYR A 63 9.13 0.05 -5.18
CA TYR A 63 8.23 -0.15 -6.32
C TYR A 63 8.74 -1.28 -7.20
N ILE A 64 7.82 -2.15 -7.62
CA ILE A 64 8.05 -3.15 -8.67
C ILE A 64 7.28 -2.66 -9.90
N SER A 65 7.98 -2.18 -10.92
CA SER A 65 7.37 -1.34 -11.97
C SER A 65 7.63 -1.81 -13.40
N TYR A 66 6.69 -1.52 -14.29
CA TYR A 66 6.87 -1.56 -15.73
C TYR A 66 6.65 -0.18 -16.36
N SER A 67 7.18 0.01 -17.55
CA SER A 67 6.91 1.14 -18.43
C SER A 67 6.14 0.66 -19.65
N ALA A 68 5.25 1.50 -20.16
CA ALA A 68 4.47 1.22 -21.36
C ALA A 68 4.84 2.22 -22.45
N SER A 69 5.09 1.72 -23.67
CA SER A 69 5.29 2.57 -24.84
C SER A 69 4.11 3.51 -25.00
N GLN A 70 4.37 4.73 -25.45
CA GLN A 70 3.32 5.71 -25.69
C GLN A 70 2.93 5.71 -27.16
N PRO A 71 1.65 5.95 -27.49
CA PRO A 71 1.25 6.24 -28.87
C PRO A 71 1.96 7.50 -29.36
N GLU A 72 2.17 7.59 -30.68
CA GLU A 72 2.80 8.75 -31.30
C GLU A 72 1.99 10.02 -31.04
N ASP A 73 0.68 9.96 -31.30
CA ASP A 73 -0.28 10.97 -30.86
C ASP A 73 -0.87 10.63 -29.49
N ARG A 74 -0.27 11.20 -28.44
CA ARG A 74 -0.75 11.01 -27.07
C ARG A 74 -2.07 11.74 -26.78
N ALA A 75 -2.39 12.79 -27.54
CA ALA A 75 -3.64 13.52 -27.35
C ALA A 75 -4.82 12.72 -27.91
N GLU A 76 -4.60 12.00 -29.02
CA GLU A 76 -5.59 11.10 -29.62
C GLU A 76 -5.99 9.97 -28.66
N TYR A 77 -5.00 9.26 -28.09
CA TYR A 77 -5.21 8.03 -27.30
C TYR A 77 -5.30 8.25 -25.77
N GLY A 78 -5.47 9.48 -25.33
CA GLY A 78 -5.59 9.82 -23.90
C GLY A 78 -7.02 9.74 -23.35
N TYR A 79 -7.99 9.19 -24.09
CA TYR A 79 -9.39 9.13 -23.64
C TYR A 79 -9.69 7.92 -22.76
N GLY A 80 -8.89 6.85 -22.84
CA GLY A 80 -9.04 5.70 -21.95
C GLY A 80 -7.77 4.89 -21.82
N MET A 81 -7.65 4.15 -20.72
CA MET A 81 -6.46 3.39 -20.36
C MET A 81 -6.88 2.17 -19.54
N GLY A 82 -6.39 0.99 -19.87
CA GLY A 82 -6.75 -0.24 -19.17
C GLY A 82 -5.74 -1.36 -19.36
N PHE A 83 -5.85 -2.39 -18.53
CA PHE A 83 -5.02 -3.59 -18.54
C PHE A 83 -5.65 -4.66 -17.67
N TYR A 84 -5.09 -5.86 -17.72
CA TYR A 84 -5.37 -6.90 -16.74
C TYR A 84 -4.25 -6.97 -15.71
N SER A 85 -4.63 -7.05 -14.45
CA SER A 85 -3.72 -7.19 -13.31
C SER A 85 -4.01 -8.48 -12.57
N ALA A 86 -2.98 -9.23 -12.22
CA ALA A 86 -3.13 -10.47 -11.45
C ALA A 86 -3.63 -10.15 -10.03
N ALA A 87 -4.65 -10.87 -9.58
CA ALA A 87 -5.13 -10.84 -8.21
C ALA A 87 -4.63 -12.10 -7.48
N TRP A 88 -4.01 -11.92 -6.31
CA TRP A 88 -3.61 -13.03 -5.46
C TRP A 88 -3.39 -12.67 -4.00
N THR A 89 -3.48 -13.69 -3.16
CA THR A 89 -3.21 -13.56 -1.72
C THR A 89 -1.72 -13.42 -1.46
N LEU A 90 -1.28 -12.18 -1.27
CA LEU A 90 0.12 -11.79 -1.08
C LEU A 90 0.63 -12.11 0.33
N VAL A 91 -0.25 -12.10 1.32
CA VAL A 91 0.03 -12.37 2.73
C VAL A 91 -0.93 -13.45 3.23
N ASP A 92 -0.43 -14.38 4.04
CA ASP A 92 -1.18 -15.52 4.56
C ASP A 92 -2.20 -15.13 5.63
N GLU A 93 -1.92 -14.06 6.40
CA GLU A 93 -2.81 -13.57 7.44
C GLU A 93 -3.00 -12.04 7.34
N PRO A 94 -4.13 -11.50 7.85
CA PRO A 94 -4.32 -10.07 7.97
C PRO A 94 -3.27 -9.41 8.87
N LEU A 95 -2.50 -8.48 8.32
CA LEU A 95 -1.44 -7.78 9.05
C LEU A 95 -1.86 -6.35 9.41
N ALA A 96 -1.63 -5.94 10.66
CA ALA A 96 -1.74 -4.54 11.05
C ALA A 96 -0.62 -3.71 10.41
N HIS A 97 -0.93 -2.46 10.04
CA HIS A 97 0.02 -1.52 9.43
C HIS A 97 0.66 -2.02 8.12
N PHE A 98 -0.05 -2.87 7.37
CA PHE A 98 0.36 -3.35 6.07
C PHE A 98 -0.37 -2.59 4.96
N GLN A 99 0.41 -2.10 3.98
CA GLN A 99 -0.06 -1.51 2.73
C GLN A 99 0.86 -1.85 1.57
N ILE A 100 0.32 -2.59 0.60
CA ILE A 100 0.91 -2.83 -0.71
C ILE A 100 -0.20 -2.73 -1.76
N GLY A 101 -0.06 -1.81 -2.71
CA GLY A 101 -0.82 -1.85 -3.96
C GLY A 101 -0.24 -2.93 -4.87
N LEU A 102 -1.08 -3.81 -5.41
CA LEU A 102 -0.68 -4.70 -6.48
C LEU A 102 -0.52 -3.91 -7.79
N ALA A 103 -0.27 -4.59 -8.90
CA ALA A 103 0.09 -3.91 -10.13
C ALA A 103 -1.05 -2.99 -10.61
N SER A 104 -0.81 -1.69 -10.54
CA SER A 104 -1.75 -0.66 -10.92
C SER A 104 -1.07 0.54 -11.59
N GLY A 105 -1.87 1.53 -12.00
CA GLY A 105 -1.39 2.72 -12.69
C GLY A 105 -2.01 4.00 -12.15
N TRP A 106 -1.47 5.12 -12.59
CA TRP A 106 -1.97 6.46 -12.29
C TRP A 106 -2.35 7.16 -13.57
N ILE A 107 -3.54 7.78 -13.59
CA ILE A 107 -4.00 8.62 -14.68
C ILE A 107 -3.99 10.07 -14.19
N LEU A 108 -3.19 10.89 -14.85
CA LEU A 108 -3.06 12.32 -14.55
C LEU A 108 -3.57 13.17 -15.73
N PRO A 109 -4.11 14.37 -15.50
CA PRO A 109 -4.54 15.24 -16.59
C PRO A 109 -3.34 15.76 -17.38
N ASP A 110 -3.42 15.72 -18.71
CA ASP A 110 -2.36 16.25 -19.58
C ASP A 110 -2.24 17.77 -19.50
N ASN A 111 -1.28 18.21 -18.69
CA ASN A 111 -0.89 19.61 -18.52
C ASN A 111 0.55 19.85 -19.02
N ARG A 112 1.02 19.10 -20.02
CA ARG A 112 2.38 19.27 -20.56
C ARG A 112 2.58 20.63 -21.25
N ASP A 113 1.51 21.35 -21.57
CA ASP A 113 1.53 22.74 -22.06
C ASP A 113 2.08 23.71 -20.99
N ASN A 114 1.85 23.41 -19.71
CA ASN A 114 2.31 24.22 -18.58
C ASN A 114 3.73 23.81 -18.14
N LYS A 115 4.64 24.77 -18.02
CA LYS A 115 6.06 24.52 -17.72
C LYS A 115 6.52 25.04 -16.36
N ASP A 116 5.79 25.98 -15.78
CA ASP A 116 6.29 26.79 -14.66
C ASP A 116 5.22 27.18 -13.63
N GLN A 117 3.94 27.20 -14.00
CA GLN A 117 2.89 27.63 -13.07
C GLN A 117 2.41 26.47 -12.18
N PRO A 118 2.36 26.62 -10.84
CA PRO A 118 1.86 25.58 -9.97
C PRO A 118 0.39 25.24 -10.22
N LEU A 119 0.10 23.95 -10.44
CA LEU A 119 -1.25 23.41 -10.53
C LEU A 119 -1.85 23.12 -9.15
N ALA A 120 -1.01 22.97 -8.12
CA ALA A 120 -1.43 22.81 -6.74
C ALA A 120 -1.38 24.17 -6.01
N PRO A 121 -2.53 24.80 -5.71
CA PRO A 121 -2.56 26.06 -4.98
C PRO A 121 -1.93 25.96 -3.60
N GLU A 122 -1.43 27.10 -3.10
CA GLU A 122 -0.99 27.21 -1.72
C GLU A 122 -2.13 26.88 -0.74
N GLY A 123 -1.81 26.19 0.34
CA GLY A 123 -2.79 25.72 1.33
C GLY A 123 -3.23 24.26 1.14
N THR A 124 -3.04 23.69 -0.06
CA THR A 124 -3.28 22.26 -0.30
C THR A 124 -2.32 21.36 0.51
N LEU A 125 -2.68 20.10 0.76
CA LEU A 125 -1.88 19.13 1.50
C LEU A 125 -0.56 18.86 0.78
N ALA A 126 -0.60 18.70 -0.55
CA ALA A 126 0.59 18.51 -1.37
C ALA A 126 1.64 19.61 -1.12
N ARG A 127 1.23 20.88 -0.93
CA ARG A 127 2.16 22.00 -0.69
C ARG A 127 2.92 21.93 0.65
N LYS A 128 2.57 20.99 1.53
CA LYS A 128 3.30 20.70 2.78
C LYS A 128 4.39 19.64 2.60
N TRP A 129 4.44 18.98 1.44
CA TRP A 129 5.40 17.92 1.16
C TRP A 129 6.72 18.48 0.64
N LYS A 130 7.71 17.58 0.44
CA LYS A 130 8.93 17.92 -0.31
C LYS A 130 8.53 18.53 -1.65
N GLU A 131 9.21 19.61 -2.04
CA GLU A 131 8.92 20.37 -3.24
C GLU A 131 8.78 19.47 -4.49
N ARG A 132 7.68 19.65 -5.22
CA ARG A 132 7.37 18.98 -6.50
C ARG A 132 7.18 19.97 -7.65
N GLY A 133 7.79 21.15 -7.49
CA GLY A 133 7.71 22.26 -8.44
C GLY A 133 8.53 22.03 -9.72
N PRO A 134 8.44 22.97 -10.67
CA PRO A 134 7.68 24.22 -10.55
C PRO A 134 6.16 24.03 -10.75
N THR A 135 5.72 23.00 -11.49
CA THR A 135 4.30 22.86 -11.86
C THR A 135 3.44 22.09 -10.86
N TRP A 136 4.02 21.28 -9.97
CA TRP A 136 3.26 20.41 -9.05
C TRP A 136 2.31 19.41 -9.73
N SER A 137 2.45 19.21 -11.05
CA SER A 137 1.57 18.34 -11.86
C SER A 137 1.45 16.91 -11.34
N SER A 138 2.54 16.33 -10.82
CA SER A 138 2.57 14.96 -10.28
C SER A 138 1.62 14.69 -9.11
N VAL A 139 1.08 15.73 -8.49
CA VAL A 139 0.20 15.63 -7.33
C VAL A 139 -1.06 16.49 -7.49
N PHE A 140 -1.32 17.03 -8.68
CA PHE A 140 -2.47 17.91 -8.90
C PHE A 140 -3.79 17.12 -8.82
N GLN A 141 -3.93 16.14 -9.69
CA GLN A 141 -5.07 15.22 -9.75
C GLN A 141 -4.63 13.84 -10.20
N THR A 142 -5.18 12.79 -9.59
CA THR A 142 -4.94 11.40 -9.99
C THR A 142 -6.24 10.60 -9.95
N VAL A 143 -6.47 9.76 -10.97
CA VAL A 143 -7.16 8.48 -10.76
C VAL A 143 -6.08 7.46 -10.42
N GLU A 144 -6.29 6.73 -9.33
CA GLU A 144 -5.33 5.78 -8.75
C GLU A 144 -6.06 4.61 -8.07
N GLY A 145 -5.34 3.86 -7.24
CA GLY A 145 -5.86 2.66 -6.59
C GLY A 145 -5.67 1.42 -7.46
N GLY A 146 -6.72 0.61 -7.59
CA GLY A 146 -6.65 -0.72 -8.18
C GLY A 146 -6.65 -1.83 -7.13
N LEU A 147 -6.05 -2.97 -7.47
CA LEU A 147 -5.91 -4.10 -6.56
C LEU A 147 -4.90 -3.77 -5.46
N GLY A 148 -5.22 -4.05 -4.21
CA GLY A 148 -4.26 -3.85 -3.14
C GLY A 148 -4.74 -4.25 -1.76
N TYR A 149 -3.79 -4.18 -0.84
CA TYR A 149 -3.98 -4.18 0.60
C TYR A 149 -3.71 -2.76 1.08
N TRP A 150 -4.73 -2.07 1.60
CA TRP A 150 -4.60 -0.68 2.00
C TRP A 150 -4.53 -0.55 3.52
N ARG A 151 -3.72 0.40 4.01
CA ARG A 151 -3.52 0.56 5.46
C ARG A 151 -4.83 0.81 6.21
N GLY A 152 -5.76 1.51 5.59
CA GLY A 152 -7.04 1.81 6.22
C GLY A 152 -8.10 0.71 6.08
N ASN A 153 -7.88 -0.34 5.28
CA ASN A 153 -8.92 -1.34 5.08
C ASN A 153 -9.43 -1.89 6.41
N ARG A 154 -10.76 -1.82 6.59
CA ARG A 154 -11.41 -2.22 7.84
C ARG A 154 -11.55 -3.74 7.91
N PHE A 155 -11.94 -4.36 6.80
CA PHE A 155 -12.12 -5.80 6.71
C PHE A 155 -11.00 -6.41 5.88
N ARG A 156 -9.92 -6.80 6.55
CA ARG A 156 -8.78 -7.49 5.93
C ARG A 156 -9.04 -9.00 5.98
N TYR A 157 -9.33 -9.62 4.85
CA TYR A 157 -9.49 -11.06 4.71
C TYR A 157 -8.86 -11.53 3.39
N GLY A 158 -8.00 -12.56 3.46
CA GLY A 158 -7.36 -13.26 2.34
C GLY A 158 -6.90 -12.37 1.16
N PRO A 159 -7.64 -12.33 0.03
CA PRO A 159 -7.21 -11.65 -1.19
C PRO A 159 -7.17 -10.12 -1.11
N PRO A 160 -6.48 -9.45 -2.06
CA PRO A 160 -6.54 -8.00 -2.23
C PRO A 160 -7.97 -7.56 -2.58
N LYS A 161 -8.26 -6.27 -2.40
CA LYS A 161 -9.50 -5.67 -2.88
C LYS A 161 -9.24 -4.71 -4.00
N PHE A 162 -10.23 -4.51 -4.88
CA PHE A 162 -10.18 -3.50 -5.92
C PHE A 162 -10.83 -2.19 -5.46
N SER A 163 -10.10 -1.07 -5.53
CA SER A 163 -10.63 0.25 -5.19
C SER A 163 -10.53 1.27 -6.31
N MET A 164 -11.50 2.17 -6.35
CA MET A 164 -11.60 3.27 -7.31
C MET A 164 -11.11 4.55 -6.66
N ASN A 165 -9.81 4.58 -6.33
CA ASN A 165 -9.25 5.71 -5.63
C ASN A 165 -8.99 6.89 -6.58
N ALA A 166 -9.21 8.10 -6.11
CA ALA A 166 -8.75 9.30 -6.78
C ALA A 166 -8.40 10.41 -5.79
N THR A 167 -7.46 11.25 -6.19
CA THR A 167 -7.12 12.49 -5.50
C THR A 167 -7.46 13.65 -6.43
N PRO A 168 -8.62 14.28 -6.27
CA PRO A 168 -9.07 15.32 -7.20
C PRO A 168 -8.57 16.74 -6.87
N GLN A 169 -7.96 16.92 -5.70
CA GLN A 169 -7.58 18.24 -5.21
C GLN A 169 -6.28 18.18 -4.42
N CYS A 170 -5.16 17.87 -5.06
CA CYS A 170 -3.84 18.01 -4.43
C CYS A 170 -3.69 17.27 -3.09
N TYR A 171 -4.33 16.11 -2.99
CA TYR A 171 -4.43 15.27 -1.79
C TYR A 171 -5.11 15.95 -0.57
N ASP A 172 -5.84 17.05 -0.75
CA ASP A 172 -6.62 17.66 0.35
C ASP A 172 -7.77 16.80 0.85
N TYR A 173 -8.34 16.02 -0.07
CA TYR A 173 -9.28 14.97 0.24
C TYR A 173 -9.17 13.91 -0.86
N GLU A 174 -9.64 12.72 -0.52
CA GLU A 174 -9.65 11.59 -1.41
C GLU A 174 -11.07 11.04 -1.59
N VAL A 175 -11.27 10.29 -2.67
CA VAL A 175 -12.51 9.55 -2.99
C VAL A 175 -12.11 8.12 -3.34
N GLY A 176 -12.67 7.13 -2.65
CA GLY A 176 -12.29 5.71 -2.82
C GLY A 176 -13.40 4.79 -3.33
N SER A 177 -14.66 5.16 -3.07
CA SER A 177 -15.86 4.45 -3.50
C SER A 177 -17.06 5.42 -3.51
N PRO A 178 -18.22 5.04 -4.08
CA PRO A 178 -19.39 5.91 -4.14
C PRO A 178 -19.85 6.38 -2.75
N GLY A 179 -19.45 7.59 -2.34
CA GLY A 179 -19.82 8.19 -1.06
C GLY A 179 -18.77 8.14 0.05
N TRP A 180 -17.61 7.53 -0.17
CA TRP A 180 -16.57 7.41 0.88
C TRP A 180 -15.18 7.83 0.39
N SER A 181 -14.39 8.33 1.34
CA SER A 181 -12.97 8.65 1.15
C SER A 181 -12.14 7.37 0.97
N PHE A 182 -10.82 7.52 0.95
CA PHE A 182 -9.93 6.41 1.27
C PHE A 182 -10.24 5.89 2.67
N PHE A 183 -9.79 4.67 2.94
CA PHE A 183 -10.18 3.79 4.05
C PHE A 183 -9.86 4.29 5.47
N TYR A 184 -9.82 5.59 5.73
CA TYR A 184 -9.46 6.19 7.01
C TYR A 184 -10.67 6.50 7.90
N ASP A 185 -11.88 6.52 7.33
CA ASP A 185 -13.11 6.89 8.02
C ASP A 185 -14.27 5.93 7.67
N THR A 186 -15.24 5.83 8.57
CA THR A 186 -16.54 5.17 8.35
C THR A 186 -17.64 6.14 7.98
N GLU A 187 -17.42 7.44 8.20
CA GLU A 187 -18.38 8.47 7.82
C GLU A 187 -18.37 8.68 6.30
N ALA A 188 -19.56 8.92 5.76
CA ALA A 188 -19.69 9.30 4.36
C ALA A 188 -19.02 10.66 4.12
N LEU A 189 -18.52 10.85 2.90
CA LEU A 189 -18.03 12.15 2.47
C LEU A 189 -19.16 13.19 2.56
N PRO A 190 -18.88 14.43 3.00
CA PRO A 190 -19.87 15.49 2.96
C PRO A 190 -20.31 15.76 1.52
N ASP A 191 -21.52 16.28 1.33
CA ASP A 191 -22.15 16.47 0.01
C ASP A 191 -21.26 17.19 -1.01
N ASN A 192 -20.47 18.17 -0.55
CA ASN A 192 -19.55 18.94 -1.40
C ASN A 192 -18.25 18.19 -1.80
N ARG A 193 -18.05 16.97 -1.30
CA ARG A 193 -16.90 16.09 -1.59
C ARG A 193 -17.29 14.75 -2.19
N LEU A 194 -18.58 14.45 -2.32
CA LEU A 194 -19.05 13.35 -3.15
C LEU A 194 -18.47 13.49 -4.56
N GLY A 195 -18.01 12.40 -5.16
CA GLY A 195 -17.34 12.47 -6.45
C GLY A 195 -17.46 11.25 -7.35
N ILE A 196 -18.11 10.17 -6.90
CA ILE A 196 -18.33 8.96 -7.70
C ILE A 196 -19.82 8.68 -7.77
N ALA A 197 -20.34 8.54 -9.00
CA ALA A 197 -21.68 8.07 -9.28
C ALA A 197 -21.63 6.59 -9.69
N GLN A 198 -22.35 5.73 -8.96
CA GLN A 198 -22.46 4.31 -9.31
C GLN A 198 -23.36 4.14 -10.54
N LEU A 199 -22.91 3.33 -11.50
CA LEU A 199 -23.64 3.08 -12.75
C LEU A 199 -24.22 1.66 -12.81
N SER A 200 -23.51 0.67 -12.28
CA SER A 200 -23.95 -0.73 -12.38
C SER A 200 -25.21 -1.00 -11.57
N ASN A 201 -26.16 -1.70 -12.19
CA ASN A 201 -27.34 -2.26 -11.54
C ASN A 201 -27.14 -3.71 -11.06
N ARG A 202 -25.94 -4.28 -11.26
CA ARG A 202 -25.60 -5.68 -10.93
C ARG A 202 -24.47 -5.81 -9.92
N LEU A 203 -23.83 -4.70 -9.57
CA LEU A 203 -22.72 -4.65 -8.63
C LEU A 203 -22.94 -3.48 -7.68
N LEU A 204 -22.75 -3.73 -6.38
CA LEU A 204 -22.71 -2.68 -5.36
C LEU A 204 -21.25 -2.52 -4.91
N ILE A 205 -20.72 -1.30 -5.00
CA ILE A 205 -19.35 -1.00 -4.59
C ILE A 205 -19.38 -0.64 -3.09
N PRO A 206 -18.80 -1.47 -2.20
CA PRO A 206 -18.82 -1.20 -0.78
C PRO A 206 -17.80 -0.10 -0.41
N PRO A 207 -17.98 0.56 0.75
CA PRO A 207 -17.03 1.56 1.26
C PRO A 207 -15.58 1.04 1.37
N ASP A 208 -15.44 -0.23 1.73
CA ASP A 208 -14.15 -0.88 1.99
C ASP A 208 -13.63 -1.70 0.79
N ALA A 209 -13.87 -1.20 -0.44
CA ALA A 209 -13.43 -1.77 -1.73
C ALA A 209 -14.05 -3.13 -2.12
N LEU A 210 -14.04 -3.42 -3.44
CA LEU A 210 -14.64 -4.63 -4.00
C LEU A 210 -13.82 -5.88 -3.65
N PRO A 211 -14.42 -6.90 -3.02
CA PRO A 211 -13.75 -8.16 -2.74
C PRO A 211 -13.86 -9.15 -3.89
N PHE A 212 -13.12 -10.26 -3.76
CA PHE A 212 -13.21 -11.42 -4.65
C PHE A 212 -13.92 -12.57 -3.97
N GLU A 213 -14.60 -13.39 -4.77
CA GLU A 213 -15.05 -14.70 -4.34
C GLU A 213 -13.87 -15.67 -4.37
N GLY A 214 -13.66 -16.40 -3.28
CA GLY A 214 -12.57 -17.38 -3.15
C GLY A 214 -11.18 -16.73 -3.08
N GLU A 215 -10.17 -17.49 -3.53
CA GLU A 215 -8.76 -17.11 -3.49
C GLU A 215 -8.26 -17.01 -4.94
N PRO A 216 -8.23 -15.80 -5.55
CA PRO A 216 -7.70 -15.64 -6.89
C PRO A 216 -6.22 -16.04 -6.85
N ALA A 217 -5.81 -17.05 -7.60
CA ALA A 217 -4.47 -17.64 -7.50
C ALA A 217 -3.56 -17.10 -8.61
N GLY A 218 -3.49 -15.77 -8.76
CA GLY A 218 -2.85 -15.13 -9.92
C GLY A 218 -3.76 -15.01 -11.13
N GLN A 219 -5.08 -15.22 -10.96
CA GLN A 219 -6.07 -14.96 -11.99
C GLN A 219 -6.14 -13.46 -12.30
N PHE A 220 -6.46 -13.13 -13.54
CA PHE A 220 -6.47 -11.76 -14.01
C PHE A 220 -7.79 -11.04 -13.76
N PHE A 221 -7.68 -9.85 -13.20
CA PHE A 221 -8.75 -8.86 -13.09
C PHE A 221 -8.49 -7.74 -14.11
N GLY A 222 -9.35 -7.65 -15.12
CA GLY A 222 -9.29 -6.56 -16.10
C GLY A 222 -9.95 -5.32 -15.56
N TYR A 223 -9.31 -4.17 -15.72
CA TYR A 223 -9.98 -2.88 -15.51
C TYR A 223 -9.47 -1.81 -16.45
N THR A 224 -10.39 -0.93 -16.83
CA THR A 224 -10.16 0.18 -17.75
C THR A 224 -10.85 1.41 -17.21
N TYR A 225 -10.18 2.56 -17.26
CA TYR A 225 -10.83 3.85 -17.10
C TYR A 225 -10.96 4.52 -18.45
N MET A 226 -12.14 5.03 -18.77
CA MET A 226 -12.37 5.80 -19.99
C MET A 226 -13.19 7.05 -19.69
N ALA A 227 -12.73 8.21 -20.16
CA ALA A 227 -13.52 9.42 -20.18
C ALA A 227 -14.72 9.19 -21.09
N LEU A 228 -15.94 9.28 -20.55
CA LEU A 228 -17.18 9.19 -21.29
C LEU A 228 -17.98 10.48 -21.14
N PRO A 229 -18.71 10.91 -22.17
CA PRO A 229 -19.57 12.07 -22.08
C PRO A 229 -20.87 11.65 -21.40
N MET A 230 -20.88 11.47 -20.08
CA MET A 230 -22.10 11.13 -19.32
C MET A 230 -22.95 12.36 -18.99
N THR A 231 -22.31 13.52 -18.90
CA THR A 231 -22.93 14.82 -18.62
C THR A 231 -22.62 15.81 -19.75
N ASP A 232 -23.31 16.95 -19.74
CA ASP A 232 -23.01 18.06 -20.66
C ASP A 232 -21.97 18.99 -20.05
N ARG A 233 -21.20 19.65 -20.91
CA ARG A 233 -20.27 20.70 -20.49
C ARG A 233 -21.05 21.87 -19.90
N VAL A 234 -20.58 22.39 -18.77
CA VAL A 234 -21.09 23.62 -18.18
C VAL A 234 -20.10 24.74 -18.47
N PRO A 235 -20.52 25.80 -19.18
CA PRO A 235 -19.63 26.93 -19.46
C PRO A 235 -19.34 27.73 -18.19
N LEU A 236 -18.35 28.62 -18.25
CA LEU A 236 -18.08 29.61 -17.20
C LEU A 236 -19.33 30.49 -17.02
N ILE A 237 -19.94 30.43 -15.83
CA ILE A 237 -21.12 31.22 -15.46
C ILE A 237 -20.83 31.90 -14.12
N ASP A 238 -21.06 33.21 -14.04
CA ASP A 238 -20.88 34.01 -12.81
C ASP A 238 -19.52 33.82 -12.13
N GLY A 239 -18.46 33.66 -12.93
CA GLY A 239 -17.09 33.45 -12.43
C GLY A 239 -16.79 32.06 -11.89
N ARG A 240 -17.75 31.13 -11.90
CA ARG A 240 -17.57 29.74 -11.47
C ARG A 240 -16.87 28.91 -12.55
N ALA A 241 -15.98 28.03 -12.12
CA ALA A 241 -15.18 27.15 -12.94
C ALA A 241 -16.05 26.41 -13.97
N PRO A 242 -15.66 26.41 -15.26
CA PRO A 242 -16.32 25.58 -16.24
C PRO A 242 -16.14 24.10 -15.87
N ILE A 243 -17.12 23.28 -16.21
CA ILE A 243 -17.10 21.84 -15.98
C ILE A 243 -17.04 21.16 -17.33
N GLY A 244 -15.99 20.37 -17.57
CA GLY A 244 -15.86 19.56 -18.77
C GLY A 244 -16.78 18.35 -18.79
N ASP A 245 -16.72 17.57 -19.86
CA ASP A 245 -17.59 16.41 -20.08
C ASP A 245 -16.88 15.06 -19.93
N HIS A 246 -15.66 15.03 -19.38
CA HIS A 246 -14.96 13.78 -19.14
C HIS A 246 -15.39 13.15 -17.81
N ALA A 247 -16.43 12.32 -17.86
CA ALA A 247 -16.78 11.43 -16.77
C ALA A 247 -15.92 10.16 -16.85
N TRP A 248 -14.78 10.16 -16.15
CA TRP A 248 -13.89 8.99 -16.09
C TRP A 248 -14.60 7.79 -15.49
N THR A 249 -14.95 6.84 -16.35
CA THR A 249 -15.79 5.68 -16.07
C THR A 249 -14.92 4.44 -15.93
N CYS A 250 -15.07 3.73 -14.81
CA CYS A 250 -14.39 2.46 -14.58
C CYS A 250 -15.20 1.31 -15.17
N PHE A 251 -14.53 0.49 -15.97
CA PHE A 251 -14.98 -0.79 -16.48
C PHE A 251 -14.16 -1.89 -15.81
N ILE A 252 -14.81 -3.00 -15.49
CA ILE A 252 -14.13 -4.21 -15.04
C ILE A 252 -14.43 -5.36 -15.99
N ALA A 253 -13.51 -6.30 -16.11
CA ALA A 253 -13.61 -7.50 -16.91
C ALA A 253 -13.08 -8.70 -16.12
N THR A 254 -14.01 -9.50 -15.61
CA THR A 254 -13.79 -10.76 -14.91
C THR A 254 -14.62 -11.88 -15.56
N GLU A 255 -14.44 -13.12 -15.11
CA GLU A 255 -15.24 -14.26 -15.60
C GLU A 255 -16.74 -14.07 -15.35
N ASN A 256 -17.13 -13.49 -14.21
CA ASN A 256 -18.51 -13.36 -13.77
C ASN A 256 -19.13 -11.97 -13.96
N PHE A 257 -18.35 -10.95 -14.36
CA PHE A 257 -18.86 -9.61 -14.65
C PHE A 257 -17.98 -8.90 -15.68
N LYS A 258 -18.62 -8.27 -16.68
CA LYS A 258 -17.94 -7.39 -17.63
C LYS A 258 -18.79 -6.17 -17.92
N GLY A 259 -18.26 -4.97 -17.69
CA GLY A 259 -18.97 -3.73 -17.96
C GLY A 259 -18.59 -2.57 -17.04
N PRO A 260 -19.26 -1.42 -17.19
CA PRO A 260 -18.98 -0.24 -16.38
C PRO A 260 -19.59 -0.36 -14.98
N ILE A 261 -18.87 0.12 -13.96
CA ILE A 261 -19.30 0.02 -12.56
C ILE A 261 -19.69 1.36 -11.95
N ALA A 262 -18.94 2.42 -12.25
CA ALA A 262 -19.14 3.77 -11.74
C ALA A 262 -18.28 4.77 -12.53
N TYR A 263 -18.58 6.06 -12.39
CA TYR A 263 -17.77 7.14 -12.96
C TYR A 263 -17.51 8.26 -11.96
N TYR A 264 -16.39 8.96 -12.14
CA TYR A 264 -16.15 10.20 -11.42
C TYR A 264 -16.98 11.33 -12.02
N ILE A 265 -17.76 12.00 -11.18
CA ILE A 265 -18.57 13.15 -11.57
C ILE A 265 -17.61 14.29 -11.98
N PRO A 266 -17.73 14.91 -13.17
CA PRO A 266 -16.75 15.90 -13.66
C PRO A 266 -16.47 17.07 -12.69
N GLU A 267 -17.48 17.54 -11.97
CA GLU A 267 -17.40 18.58 -10.94
C GLU A 267 -16.38 18.27 -9.83
N THR A 268 -16.09 16.97 -9.60
CA THR A 268 -15.07 16.52 -8.65
C THR A 268 -13.71 17.12 -8.98
N TRP A 269 -13.40 17.24 -10.28
CA TRP A 269 -12.12 17.71 -10.80
C TRP A 269 -12.08 19.22 -10.97
N SER A 270 -13.16 19.85 -11.48
CA SER A 270 -13.13 21.26 -11.84
C SER A 270 -13.21 22.20 -10.63
N LYS A 271 -13.84 21.77 -9.53
CA LYS A 271 -14.11 22.64 -8.36
C LYS A 271 -12.87 23.18 -7.66
N ILE A 272 -11.69 22.62 -7.89
CA ILE A 272 -10.44 23.18 -7.33
C ILE A 272 -10.21 24.63 -7.77
N GLY A 273 -10.62 25.00 -8.99
CA GLY A 273 -10.50 26.38 -9.48
C GLY A 273 -11.33 27.36 -8.65
N ASP A 274 -12.55 26.97 -8.28
CA ASP A 274 -13.45 27.78 -7.44
C ASP A 274 -12.98 27.82 -5.98
N LEU A 275 -12.54 26.68 -5.44
CA LEU A 275 -12.20 26.55 -4.02
C LEU A 275 -10.98 27.38 -3.60
N PHE A 276 -10.10 27.70 -4.55
CA PHE A 276 -8.89 28.49 -4.31
C PHE A 276 -8.91 29.85 -5.00
N ASP A 277 -10.00 30.21 -5.68
CA ASP A 277 -10.11 31.45 -6.47
C ASP A 277 -8.99 31.57 -7.53
N GLU A 278 -8.69 30.47 -8.24
CA GLU A 278 -7.58 30.36 -9.20
C GLU A 278 -8.07 30.04 -10.62
N PRO A 279 -8.43 31.05 -11.45
CA PRO A 279 -8.90 30.85 -12.82
C PRO A 279 -7.91 30.12 -13.74
N PHE A 280 -6.62 30.12 -13.40
CA PHE A 280 -5.61 29.36 -14.15
C PHE A 280 -5.89 27.85 -14.18
N LEU A 281 -6.59 27.32 -13.17
CA LEU A 281 -6.92 25.90 -13.07
C LEU A 281 -8.13 25.50 -13.93
N PHE A 282 -8.87 26.48 -14.48
CA PHE A 282 -10.05 26.20 -15.30
C PHE A 282 -9.67 25.38 -16.53
N GLY A 283 -10.35 24.24 -16.72
CA GLY A 283 -10.10 23.32 -17.82
C GLY A 283 -8.74 22.59 -17.76
N ARG A 284 -8.04 22.62 -16.62
CA ARG A 284 -6.79 21.85 -16.42
C ARG A 284 -7.00 20.48 -15.77
N GLY A 285 -8.19 20.24 -15.22
CA GLY A 285 -8.54 19.01 -14.54
C GLY A 285 -8.87 17.85 -15.48
N LEU A 286 -9.03 16.67 -14.89
CA LEU A 286 -9.42 15.44 -15.58
C LEU A 286 -10.84 15.49 -16.17
N ASP A 287 -11.68 16.45 -15.77
CA ASP A 287 -12.97 16.73 -16.40
C ASP A 287 -12.85 17.26 -17.84
N SER A 288 -11.71 17.84 -18.19
CA SER A 288 -11.49 18.53 -19.46
C SER A 288 -10.26 18.04 -20.23
N ARG A 289 -9.23 17.54 -19.53
CA ARG A 289 -7.99 17.05 -20.12
C ARG A 289 -8.06 15.56 -20.37
N VAL A 290 -7.38 15.13 -21.43
CA VAL A 290 -7.07 13.72 -21.66
C VAL A 290 -6.11 13.21 -20.58
N GLY A 291 -6.17 11.91 -20.30
CA GLY A 291 -5.36 11.24 -19.30
C GLY A 291 -3.98 10.84 -19.79
N MET A 292 -3.01 10.87 -18.89
CA MET A 292 -1.66 10.38 -19.09
C MET A 292 -1.34 9.23 -18.12
N MET A 293 -0.80 8.14 -18.65
CA MET A 293 -0.27 6.98 -17.91
C MET A 293 0.99 6.50 -18.64
N GLY A 294 2.11 6.40 -17.93
CA GLY A 294 3.41 6.01 -18.50
C GLY A 294 3.80 4.54 -18.28
N GLY A 295 2.95 3.78 -17.59
CA GLY A 295 3.26 2.46 -17.05
C GLY A 295 2.56 2.27 -15.70
N GLY A 296 2.98 1.26 -14.95
CA GLY A 296 2.37 0.90 -13.69
C GLY A 296 3.36 0.25 -12.73
N ALA A 297 2.92 0.05 -11.48
CA ALA A 297 3.73 -0.56 -10.46
C ALA A 297 2.89 -1.29 -9.41
N MET A 298 3.51 -2.26 -8.75
CA MET A 298 3.15 -2.60 -7.37
C MET A 298 3.83 -1.59 -6.46
N GLU A 299 3.05 -0.85 -5.68
CA GLU A 299 3.54 0.10 -4.69
C GLU A 299 3.67 -0.58 -3.32
N ILE A 300 4.90 -0.70 -2.83
CA ILE A 300 5.19 -1.18 -1.48
C ILE A 300 5.34 0.05 -0.58
N ASN A 301 4.23 0.51 0.00
CA ASN A 301 4.23 1.70 0.85
C ASN A 301 4.64 1.38 2.29
N THR A 302 4.00 0.40 2.93
CA THR A 302 4.28 0.11 4.34
C THR A 302 4.17 -1.38 4.63
N VAL A 303 5.30 -2.02 4.93
CA VAL A 303 5.34 -3.39 5.43
C VAL A 303 5.89 -3.38 6.86
N PRO A 304 5.24 -4.04 7.85
CA PRO A 304 5.79 -4.13 9.19
C PRO A 304 7.01 -5.06 9.24
N GLN A 305 7.74 -5.04 10.36
CA GLN A 305 8.84 -5.96 10.61
C GLN A 305 8.90 -6.32 12.09
N LEU A 306 9.43 -7.50 12.40
CA LEU A 306 9.95 -7.84 13.72
C LEU A 306 11.43 -7.51 13.77
N THR A 307 11.91 -6.89 14.85
CA THR A 307 13.34 -6.65 15.06
C THR A 307 13.82 -7.23 16.37
N ALA A 308 14.98 -7.86 16.36
CA ALA A 308 15.65 -8.41 17.54
C ALA A 308 17.15 -8.10 17.48
N THR A 309 17.84 -8.14 18.62
CA THR A 309 19.29 -7.99 18.71
C THR A 309 19.86 -9.23 19.38
N ASP A 310 20.90 -9.83 18.79
CA ASP A 310 21.58 -10.97 19.41
C ASP A 310 22.56 -10.54 20.50
N ASP A 311 23.14 -11.52 21.20
CA ASP A 311 24.10 -11.29 22.30
C ASP A 311 25.40 -10.62 21.84
N ASN A 312 25.69 -10.64 20.53
CA ASN A 312 26.84 -9.95 19.93
C ASN A 312 26.50 -8.50 19.52
N GLY A 313 25.28 -8.04 19.78
CA GLY A 313 24.81 -6.71 19.40
C GLY A 313 24.43 -6.56 17.92
N VAL A 314 24.32 -7.67 17.16
CA VAL A 314 23.85 -7.64 15.78
C VAL A 314 22.33 -7.53 15.77
N ARG A 315 21.82 -6.51 15.07
CA ARG A 315 20.38 -6.32 14.91
C ARG A 315 19.88 -7.08 13.70
N TYR A 316 18.80 -7.83 13.87
CA TYR A 316 18.08 -8.52 12.80
C TYR A 316 16.72 -7.87 12.60
N SER A 317 16.24 -7.94 11.37
CA SER A 317 14.86 -7.67 11.00
C SER A 317 14.27 -8.84 10.21
N LYS A 318 12.97 -9.05 10.42
CA LYS A 318 12.18 -10.00 9.65
C LYS A 318 10.88 -9.34 9.19
N ILE A 319 10.64 -9.31 7.88
CA ILE A 319 9.35 -8.89 7.32
C ILE A 319 8.40 -10.09 7.22
N PRO A 320 7.08 -9.85 7.15
CA PRO A 320 6.10 -10.87 6.85
C PRO A 320 6.42 -11.63 5.56
N LYS A 321 5.90 -12.85 5.46
CA LYS A 321 6.00 -13.64 4.24
C LYS A 321 5.19 -12.95 3.14
N LEU A 322 5.86 -12.60 2.04
CA LEU A 322 5.20 -12.12 0.83
C LEU A 322 5.32 -13.21 -0.22
N GLN A 323 4.19 -13.67 -0.75
CA GLN A 323 4.12 -14.79 -1.69
C GLN A 323 3.55 -14.34 -3.04
N PHE A 324 3.98 -14.98 -4.12
CA PHE A 324 3.64 -14.65 -5.50
C PHE A 324 3.16 -15.90 -6.27
N PRO A 325 2.23 -15.73 -7.22
CA PRO A 325 1.68 -16.83 -7.99
C PRO A 325 2.66 -17.20 -9.12
N ILE A 326 3.59 -18.10 -8.83
CA ILE A 326 4.58 -18.56 -9.83
C ILE A 326 4.11 -19.79 -10.60
N ASP A 327 4.51 -19.88 -11.85
CA ASP A 327 4.41 -21.09 -12.67
C ASP A 327 5.57 -22.07 -12.41
N GLU A 328 5.55 -23.22 -13.09
CA GLU A 328 6.59 -24.26 -13.00
C GLU A 328 7.98 -23.77 -13.44
N SER A 329 8.05 -22.67 -14.21
CA SER A 329 9.29 -22.03 -14.65
C SER A 329 9.76 -20.92 -13.68
N GLY A 330 9.09 -20.74 -12.54
CA GLY A 330 9.41 -19.71 -11.57
C GLY A 330 8.98 -18.30 -11.97
N ARG A 331 8.06 -18.17 -12.94
CA ARG A 331 7.57 -16.87 -13.42
C ARG A 331 6.24 -16.54 -12.75
N ALA A 332 6.10 -15.32 -12.25
CA ALA A 332 4.81 -14.75 -11.86
C ALA A 332 4.41 -13.69 -12.88
N VAL A 333 3.38 -13.95 -13.69
CA VAL A 333 2.84 -12.97 -14.64
C VAL A 333 1.86 -12.06 -13.91
N LEU A 334 2.07 -10.74 -13.97
CA LEU A 334 1.36 -9.77 -13.12
C LEU A 334 0.52 -8.77 -13.91
N VAL A 335 0.92 -8.43 -15.13
CA VAL A 335 0.19 -7.48 -16.00
C VAL A 335 0.19 -7.95 -17.45
N GLN A 336 -0.93 -7.75 -18.13
CA GLN A 336 -1.04 -7.95 -19.57
C GLN A 336 -1.97 -6.91 -20.22
N ASP A 337 -1.87 -6.79 -21.55
CA ASP A 337 -2.76 -6.01 -22.41
C ASP A 337 -2.90 -4.53 -22.02
N VAL A 338 -1.79 -3.87 -21.69
CA VAL A 338 -1.78 -2.42 -21.41
C VAL A 338 -2.18 -1.67 -22.66
N THR A 339 -3.37 -1.07 -22.62
CA THR A 339 -4.05 -0.52 -23.80
C THR A 339 -4.49 0.90 -23.54
N TYR A 340 -4.25 1.76 -24.52
CA TYR A 340 -4.67 3.16 -24.57
C TYR A 340 -5.80 3.28 -25.60
N TYR A 341 -6.80 4.11 -25.33
CA TYR A 341 -7.99 4.25 -26.16
C TYR A 341 -8.16 5.68 -26.64
N SER A 342 -8.45 5.82 -27.93
CA SER A 342 -8.85 7.10 -28.49
C SER A 342 -10.31 7.41 -28.17
N ARG A 343 -10.71 8.64 -28.51
CA ARG A 343 -12.09 9.10 -28.38
C ARG A 343 -13.08 8.20 -29.13
N ASP A 344 -12.66 7.62 -30.25
CA ASP A 344 -13.54 6.84 -31.11
C ASP A 344 -13.84 5.44 -30.54
N ALA A 345 -13.05 4.97 -29.56
CA ALA A 345 -13.25 3.65 -28.97
C ALA A 345 -14.61 3.48 -28.29
N LEU A 346 -15.15 4.56 -27.70
CA LEU A 346 -16.46 4.54 -27.03
C LEU A 346 -17.03 5.92 -26.75
N TYR A 347 -16.19 6.95 -26.54
CA TYR A 347 -16.65 8.31 -26.23
C TYR A 347 -17.52 8.87 -27.37
N GLN A 348 -17.00 8.85 -28.61
CA GLN A 348 -17.70 9.44 -29.75
C GLN A 348 -19.00 8.67 -30.09
N PRO A 349 -18.99 7.32 -30.16
CA PRO A 349 -20.22 6.55 -30.31
C PRO A 349 -21.28 6.85 -29.22
N LEU A 350 -20.87 6.96 -27.95
CA LEU A 350 -21.78 7.29 -26.86
C LEU A 350 -22.35 8.71 -26.99
N LEU A 351 -21.52 9.68 -27.40
CA LEU A 351 -21.99 11.03 -27.66
C LEU A 351 -23.02 11.09 -28.79
N ASP A 352 -22.80 10.36 -29.88
CA ASP A 352 -23.72 10.32 -31.01
C ASP A 352 -25.06 9.67 -30.62
N TRP A 353 -25.01 8.60 -29.84
CA TRP A 353 -26.23 8.01 -29.28
C TRP A 353 -26.99 8.99 -28.37
N ARG A 354 -26.29 9.70 -27.46
CA ARG A 354 -26.89 10.74 -26.61
C ARG A 354 -27.56 11.85 -27.42
N LYS A 355 -27.07 12.13 -28.64
CA LYS A 355 -27.62 13.14 -29.57
C LYS A 355 -28.74 12.61 -30.47
N GLY A 356 -29.29 11.43 -30.17
CA GLY A 356 -30.40 10.82 -30.92
C GLY A 356 -29.96 9.91 -32.06
N GLY A 357 -28.67 9.56 -32.13
CA GLY A 357 -28.16 8.50 -32.99
C GLY A 357 -28.66 7.10 -32.58
N PRO A 358 -28.26 6.04 -33.31
CA PRO A 358 -28.62 4.67 -32.97
C PRO A 358 -27.95 4.24 -31.65
N ALA A 359 -28.57 3.26 -30.99
CA ALA A 359 -27.97 2.64 -29.81
C ALA A 359 -26.64 1.96 -30.15
N ILE A 360 -25.66 2.12 -29.26
CA ILE A 360 -24.34 1.50 -29.38
C ILE A 360 -24.29 0.14 -28.68
N THR A 361 -23.34 -0.72 -29.07
CA THR A 361 -23.12 -2.02 -28.42
C THR A 361 -22.55 -1.88 -27.01
N GLY A 362 -21.84 -0.78 -26.74
CA GLY A 362 -21.08 -0.58 -25.51
C GLY A 362 -19.71 -1.27 -25.50
N GLU A 363 -19.31 -1.89 -26.61
CA GLU A 363 -18.00 -2.51 -26.77
C GLU A 363 -16.95 -1.47 -27.18
N PHE A 364 -15.72 -1.63 -26.68
CA PHE A 364 -14.60 -0.79 -27.08
C PHE A 364 -14.16 -1.17 -28.50
N ASP A 365 -14.07 -0.18 -29.38
CA ASP A 365 -13.53 -0.42 -30.72
C ASP A 365 -12.02 -0.69 -30.66
N SER A 366 -11.62 -1.88 -31.10
CA SER A 366 -10.21 -2.30 -31.15
C SER A 366 -9.38 -1.53 -32.18
N GLN A 367 -10.00 -0.93 -33.20
CA GLN A 367 -9.29 -0.07 -34.17
C GLN A 367 -8.93 1.29 -33.58
N ALA A 368 -9.63 1.69 -32.51
CA ALA A 368 -9.38 2.91 -31.74
C ALA A 368 -8.53 2.62 -30.48
N ALA A 369 -7.82 1.49 -30.46
CA ALA A 369 -7.00 1.04 -29.35
C ALA A 369 -5.52 0.93 -29.74
N PHE A 370 -4.64 1.39 -28.86
CA PHE A 370 -3.20 1.24 -28.97
C PHE A 370 -2.72 0.31 -27.85
N VAL A 371 -2.32 -0.91 -28.21
CA VAL A 371 -1.72 -1.88 -27.27
C VAL A 371 -0.24 -1.56 -27.12
N ALA A 372 0.18 -1.23 -25.90
CA ALA A 372 1.53 -0.78 -25.62
C ALA A 372 2.52 -1.93 -25.48
N LYS A 373 3.74 -1.70 -25.99
CA LYS A 373 4.90 -2.54 -25.70
C LYS A 373 5.42 -2.23 -24.30
N LEU A 374 5.69 -3.27 -23.52
CA LEU A 374 6.16 -3.13 -22.15
C LEU A 374 7.70 -3.12 -22.11
N SER A 375 8.24 -2.41 -21.12
CA SER A 375 9.63 -2.53 -20.69
C SER A 375 9.69 -2.49 -19.17
N THR A 376 10.81 -2.92 -18.58
CA THR A 376 10.95 -2.95 -17.13
C THR A 376 12.40 -2.72 -16.71
N ARG A 377 12.63 -2.61 -15.42
CA ARG A 377 13.94 -2.36 -14.82
C ARG A 377 14.00 -3.04 -13.46
N THR A 378 15.21 -3.43 -13.06
CA THR A 378 15.44 -4.02 -11.75
C THR A 378 14.87 -3.15 -10.62
N PRO A 379 14.01 -3.71 -9.75
CA PRO A 379 13.35 -2.94 -8.70
C PRO A 379 14.33 -2.57 -7.59
N GLY A 380 14.14 -1.38 -7.03
CA GLY A 380 14.83 -0.91 -5.84
C GLY A 380 13.94 -1.04 -4.61
N PHE A 381 14.50 -1.55 -3.52
CA PHE A 381 13.82 -1.65 -2.23
C PHE A 381 14.64 -0.97 -1.14
N ASP A 382 13.96 -0.47 -0.13
CA ASP A 382 14.59 0.04 1.07
C ASP A 382 13.91 -0.48 2.34
N GLN A 383 14.68 -0.47 3.43
CA GLN A 383 14.22 -0.78 4.76
C GLN A 383 14.67 0.35 5.68
N GLN A 384 13.73 1.01 6.36
CA GLN A 384 13.99 2.21 7.17
C GLN A 384 14.77 3.29 6.38
N GLY A 385 14.49 3.45 5.07
CA GLY A 385 15.17 4.42 4.21
C GLY A 385 16.58 4.03 3.78
N GLN A 386 17.05 2.81 4.11
CA GLN A 386 18.33 2.28 3.66
C GLN A 386 18.14 1.30 2.50
N PRO A 387 18.85 1.47 1.37
CA PRO A 387 18.73 0.57 0.23
C PRO A 387 19.04 -0.89 0.59
N MET A 388 18.16 -1.79 0.21
CA MET A 388 18.38 -3.23 0.27
C MET A 388 19.18 -3.70 -0.95
N ARG A 389 20.13 -4.61 -0.73
CA ARG A 389 20.98 -5.19 -1.78
C ARG A 389 20.71 -6.68 -1.89
N GLY A 390 20.99 -7.25 -3.07
CA GLY A 390 20.88 -8.68 -3.33
C GLY A 390 19.44 -9.21 -3.53
N VAL A 391 18.41 -8.36 -3.46
CA VAL A 391 17.03 -8.79 -3.78
C VAL A 391 16.94 -9.28 -5.22
N ALA A 392 17.62 -8.58 -6.14
CA ALA A 392 17.72 -8.95 -7.55
C ALA A 392 18.38 -10.32 -7.76
N ASP A 393 19.15 -10.84 -6.79
CA ASP A 393 19.75 -12.19 -6.87
C ASP A 393 18.71 -13.28 -6.59
N THR A 394 17.56 -12.93 -6.00
CA THR A 394 16.44 -13.84 -5.72
C THR A 394 15.40 -13.83 -6.83
N PHE A 395 14.97 -12.64 -7.26
CA PHE A 395 14.05 -12.48 -8.38
C PHE A 395 14.28 -11.13 -9.04
N ASP A 396 13.91 -11.00 -10.31
CA ASP A 396 13.91 -9.72 -11.01
C ASP A 396 12.63 -9.56 -11.85
N THR A 397 12.35 -8.33 -12.28
CA THR A 397 11.27 -8.05 -13.23
C THR A 397 11.63 -8.49 -14.64
N GLN A 398 10.65 -8.99 -15.39
CA GLN A 398 10.81 -9.34 -16.79
C GLN A 398 9.57 -8.94 -17.60
N VAL A 399 9.78 -8.54 -18.85
CA VAL A 399 8.75 -8.56 -19.89
C VAL A 399 8.95 -9.83 -20.71
N PHE A 400 7.92 -10.65 -20.81
CA PHE A 400 7.95 -11.95 -21.48
C PHE A 400 7.68 -11.81 -22.99
N ASP A 401 7.87 -12.90 -23.74
CA ASP A 401 7.80 -12.91 -25.21
C ASP A 401 6.42 -12.51 -25.75
N ASP A 402 5.37 -12.74 -24.98
CA ASP A 402 3.98 -12.37 -25.28
C ASP A 402 3.60 -10.95 -24.84
N ASN A 403 4.60 -10.12 -24.48
CA ASN A 403 4.43 -8.74 -24.00
C ASN A 403 3.67 -8.64 -22.66
N THR A 404 3.59 -9.72 -21.89
CA THR A 404 3.17 -9.67 -20.50
C THR A 404 4.33 -9.27 -19.58
N TRP A 405 4.02 -8.69 -18.42
CA TRP A 405 5.02 -8.26 -17.45
C TRP A 405 4.84 -8.97 -16.12
N GLY A 406 5.96 -9.27 -15.46
CA GLY A 406 5.94 -9.85 -14.13
C GLY A 406 7.32 -10.03 -13.53
N LEU A 407 7.47 -11.11 -12.77
CA LEU A 407 8.69 -11.44 -12.02
C LEU A 407 9.19 -12.83 -12.40
N VAL A 408 10.51 -13.02 -12.36
CA VAL A 408 11.17 -14.32 -12.55
C VAL A 408 12.05 -14.63 -11.33
N TRP A 409 11.80 -15.77 -10.68
CA TRP A 409 12.63 -16.26 -9.58
C TRP A 409 13.85 -16.99 -10.12
N LYS A 410 14.99 -16.76 -9.47
CA LYS A 410 16.27 -17.38 -9.81
C LYS A 410 16.43 -18.67 -9.00
N PRO A 411 16.87 -19.79 -9.61
CA PRO A 411 17.03 -21.08 -8.90
C PRO A 411 17.95 -21.00 -7.68
N GLU A 412 19.02 -20.21 -7.77
CA GLU A 412 20.04 -20.02 -6.72
C GLU A 412 19.75 -18.82 -5.81
N GLY A 413 18.49 -18.35 -5.79
CA GLY A 413 18.07 -17.21 -4.98
C GLY A 413 18.08 -17.49 -3.47
N ASP A 414 18.21 -16.43 -2.68
CA ASP A 414 18.25 -16.49 -1.21
C ASP A 414 16.88 -16.77 -0.55
N ALA A 415 15.84 -17.06 -1.33
CA ALA A 415 14.50 -17.40 -0.85
C ALA A 415 13.86 -18.48 -1.73
N PRO A 416 12.92 -19.29 -1.19
CA PRO A 416 12.15 -20.22 -1.98
C PRO A 416 11.46 -19.52 -3.16
N ALA A 417 11.29 -20.25 -4.27
CA ALA A 417 10.58 -19.73 -5.44
C ALA A 417 9.18 -19.21 -5.06
N GLY A 418 8.81 -18.05 -5.63
CA GLY A 418 7.54 -17.38 -5.33
C GLY A 418 7.49 -16.67 -3.98
N HIS A 419 8.61 -16.57 -3.26
CA HIS A 419 8.67 -15.88 -1.96
C HIS A 419 9.66 -14.72 -1.99
N PHE A 420 9.25 -13.61 -1.39
CA PHE A 420 10.17 -12.51 -1.08
C PHE A 420 11.05 -12.89 0.12
N ARG A 421 12.32 -12.50 0.08
CA ARG A 421 13.29 -12.70 1.17
C ARG A 421 12.81 -12.06 2.49
N SER A 422 12.59 -12.86 3.52
CA SER A 422 11.98 -12.37 4.77
C SER A 422 12.96 -11.85 5.82
N THR A 423 14.21 -12.34 5.89
CA THR A 423 15.15 -12.08 7.01
C THR A 423 16.38 -11.31 6.56
N ILE A 424 16.75 -10.26 7.29
CA ILE A 424 17.86 -9.36 6.98
C ILE A 424 18.62 -9.02 8.27
N ALA A 425 19.92 -9.32 8.33
CA ALA A 425 20.82 -8.72 9.30
C ALA A 425 21.02 -7.25 8.95
N ILE A 426 20.78 -6.37 9.91
CA ILE A 426 21.00 -4.93 9.77
C ILE A 426 22.42 -4.67 10.27
N PRO A 427 23.38 -4.35 9.39
CA PRO A 427 24.70 -4.01 9.86
C PRO A 427 24.62 -2.78 10.77
N THR A 428 25.10 -2.93 12.00
CA THR A 428 25.36 -1.78 12.87
C THR A 428 26.42 -0.92 12.17
N ARG A 429 26.46 0.40 12.42
CA ARG A 429 27.17 1.44 11.63
C ARG A 429 28.67 1.21 11.33
N ARG A 430 29.26 0.08 11.71
CA ARG A 430 30.58 -0.41 11.28
C ARG A 430 30.54 -1.92 10.99
N ALA A 431 30.05 -2.33 9.83
CA ALA A 431 30.57 -3.46 9.05
C ALA A 431 29.70 -3.72 7.82
N TRP A 432 30.25 -3.59 6.62
CA TRP A 432 29.84 -4.32 5.43
C TRP A 432 31.12 -5.02 4.98
N PRO A 433 31.19 -6.36 4.87
CA PRO A 433 30.36 -7.13 3.96
C PRO A 433 29.76 -8.43 4.53
N TRP A 434 28.77 -8.95 3.81
CA TRP A 434 28.11 -10.22 4.07
C TRP A 434 28.95 -11.41 3.57
N PRO A 435 29.02 -12.49 4.36
CA PRO A 435 29.04 -13.84 3.83
C PRO A 435 27.85 -14.65 4.35
N SER A 436 27.32 -15.49 3.47
CA SER A 436 26.36 -16.54 3.74
C SER A 436 26.95 -17.59 4.69
N THR A 437 26.42 -17.72 5.90
CA THR A 437 26.52 -18.99 6.64
C THR A 437 25.40 -19.12 7.67
N THR A 438 24.69 -20.24 7.56
CA THR A 438 23.85 -20.81 8.62
C THR A 438 24.68 -21.04 9.88
N PHE A 439 24.27 -20.49 11.04
CA PHE A 439 24.96 -20.73 12.31
C PHE A 439 24.03 -21.31 13.38
N ARG A 440 24.48 -22.40 14.02
CA ARG A 440 23.97 -22.94 15.29
C ARG A 440 24.81 -22.36 16.43
N PRO A 441 24.26 -21.81 17.52
CA PRO A 441 25.08 -21.25 18.58
C PRO A 441 25.58 -22.32 19.57
N LYS A 442 26.85 -22.22 19.96
CA LYS A 442 27.39 -22.69 21.25
C LYS A 442 27.75 -21.45 22.09
N PRO A 443 27.50 -21.42 23.39
CA PRO A 443 27.89 -20.28 24.24
C PRO A 443 29.23 -20.53 24.94
N ASP A 444 30.05 -19.47 25.04
CA ASP A 444 31.05 -19.35 26.10
C ASP A 444 31.18 -17.87 26.50
N CYS A 445 31.09 -17.57 27.80
CA CYS A 445 31.19 -16.22 28.38
C CYS A 445 32.06 -16.25 29.65
N THR A 446 33.11 -15.43 29.68
CA THR A 446 33.98 -15.21 30.85
C THR A 446 33.57 -14.00 31.69
N ARG A 447 33.65 -14.15 33.02
CA ARG A 447 33.21 -13.26 34.14
C ARG A 447 33.88 -11.86 34.23
N PRO A 448 33.28 -10.91 35.00
CA PRO A 448 33.97 -9.72 35.53
C PRO A 448 34.51 -9.90 36.97
N SER A 449 35.55 -9.13 37.30
CA SER A 449 36.23 -9.09 38.60
C SER A 449 35.56 -8.15 39.61
N SER A 450 35.50 -8.59 40.87
CA SER A 450 35.07 -7.86 42.06
C SER A 450 36.22 -7.11 42.76
N SER A 451 35.97 -5.93 43.32
CA SER A 451 36.61 -5.48 44.57
C SER A 451 35.76 -4.45 45.33
N THR A 452 35.64 -4.68 46.64
CA THR A 452 34.91 -3.92 47.67
C THR A 452 35.91 -3.07 48.53
N PRO A 453 35.47 -2.23 49.50
CA PRO A 453 35.96 -0.85 49.70
C PRO A 453 36.71 -0.58 51.02
N SER A 454 37.27 0.64 51.21
CA SER A 454 37.41 1.31 52.53
C SER A 454 37.90 2.79 52.43
N PRO A 455 37.82 3.61 53.52
CA PRO A 455 37.35 5.01 53.49
C PRO A 455 38.41 6.09 53.77
N GLY A 456 38.10 7.37 53.51
CA GLY A 456 38.80 8.50 54.15
C GLY A 456 38.86 9.84 53.39
N SER A 457 38.13 10.83 53.93
CA SER A 457 38.42 12.28 54.01
C SER A 457 38.59 13.19 52.77
N HIS A 458 37.79 14.28 52.83
CA HIS A 458 37.99 15.67 52.34
C HIS A 458 37.15 16.17 51.15
N SER A 459 36.34 17.18 51.47
CA SER A 459 35.59 18.12 50.60
C SER A 459 36.43 19.41 50.41
N PRO A 460 35.99 20.46 49.68
CA PRO A 460 35.16 20.51 48.45
C PRO A 460 35.65 21.56 47.41
N ARG A 461 35.10 21.54 46.18
CA ARG A 461 34.73 22.74 45.35
C ARG A 461 33.96 22.29 44.11
N ALA A 462 32.67 22.63 44.01
CA ALA A 462 32.10 23.72 43.17
C ALA A 462 32.25 23.45 41.65
N THR A 463 31.20 23.27 40.84
CA THR A 463 30.11 24.22 40.59
C THR A 463 28.96 23.53 39.81
N ARG A 464 27.72 23.91 40.12
CA ARG A 464 26.50 23.55 39.37
C ARG A 464 26.27 24.53 38.21
N ARG A 465 25.77 24.03 37.07
CA ARG A 465 24.91 24.80 36.14
C ARG A 465 23.68 23.96 35.75
N PRO A 466 22.47 24.56 35.70
CA PRO A 466 21.22 23.85 35.47
C PRO A 466 20.79 23.87 33.99
N GLY A 467 19.96 22.89 33.61
CA GLY A 467 19.37 22.75 32.28
C GLY A 467 18.20 23.71 31.99
N PRO A 468 17.74 23.78 30.72
CA PRO A 468 16.66 24.68 30.32
C PRO A 468 15.27 24.02 30.40
N ARG A 469 14.28 24.82 30.83
CA ARG A 469 12.84 24.59 30.70
C ARG A 469 12.28 25.30 29.44
N PRO A 470 11.11 24.89 28.91
CA PRO A 470 10.60 25.29 27.61
C PRO A 470 9.86 26.63 27.60
N ALA A 471 9.86 27.30 26.45
CA ALA A 471 9.20 28.59 26.22
C ALA A 471 7.73 28.44 25.76
N GLN A 472 6.85 29.17 26.42
CA GLN A 472 5.47 29.46 26.00
C GLN A 472 5.46 30.57 24.94
N ARG A 473 4.60 30.44 23.91
CA ARG A 473 4.29 31.50 22.95
C ARG A 473 3.07 32.30 23.41
N ALA A 474 3.20 33.62 23.30
CA ALA A 474 2.18 34.62 23.58
C ALA A 474 1.29 34.89 22.35
N ASN A 475 0.04 35.23 22.64
CA ASN A 475 -0.96 35.78 21.75
C ASN A 475 -0.55 37.17 21.21
N HIS A 476 -0.88 37.42 19.95
CA HIS A 476 -1.20 38.77 19.47
C HIS A 476 -2.61 38.80 18.90
N SER A 477 -3.33 39.80 19.37
CA SER A 477 -4.65 40.31 19.00
C SER A 477 -4.77 40.75 17.55
N ARG A 478 -5.96 40.55 16.98
CA ARG A 478 -6.67 41.57 16.20
C ARG A 478 -7.76 42.16 17.07
#